data_AF-A0A2X3FSA9-F1
#
_entry.id   AF-A0A2X3FSA9-F1
#
_cell.length_a   1.000
_cell.length_b   1.000
_cell.length_c   1.000
_cell.angle_alpha   90.00
_cell.angle_beta   90.00
_cell.angle_gamma   90.00
#
_symmetry.space_group_name_H-M   'P 1'
#
loop_
_entity.id
_entity.type
_entity.pdbx_description
1 polymer ?
#
loop_
_entity_poly.entity_id
_entity_poly.type
_entity_poly.pdbx_seq_one_letter_code
_entity_poly.pdbx_strand_id
1 'polypeptide(L)' 'MNASFRPENGGLEVVFRLDAPQYHALSVGDRGMLSYKGTAFVAFTPDP' A
#
# COMPACT_ATOMS: atom_id res chain seq x y z
N MET A 1 -1.58 -0.45 12.37
CA MET A 1 -2.71 0.18 11.64
C MET A 1 -2.96 -0.63 10.39
N ASN A 2 -4.03 -0.37 9.63
CA ASN A 2 -4.28 -1.07 8.37
C ASN A 2 -4.42 -0.06 7.24
N ALA A 3 -3.80 -0.33 6.10
CA ALA A 3 -3.98 0.43 4.87
C ALA A 3 -4.48 -0.51 3.77
N SER A 4 -5.35 0.00 2.91
CA SER A 4 -5.86 -0.75 1.78
C SER A 4 -5.37 -0.19 0.46
N PHE A 5 -5.06 -1.09 -0.46
CA PHE A 5 -4.51 -0.76 -1.77
C PHE A 5 -5.37 -1.40 -2.83
N ARG A 6 -5.81 -0.58 -3.79
CA ARG A 6 -6.60 -1.01 -4.94
C ARG A 6 -5.71 -1.06 -6.18
N PRO A 7 -5.67 -2.18 -6.92
CA PRO A 7 -4.99 -2.24 -8.21
C PRO A 7 -5.61 -1.29 -9.23
N GLU A 8 -4.79 -0.55 -9.98
CA GLU A 8 -5.26 0.43 -10.98
C GLU A 8 -6.03 -0.23 -12.13
N ASN A 9 -5.55 -1.38 -12.61
CA ASN A 9 -6.15 -2.12 -13.73
C ASN A 9 -7.40 -2.92 -13.33
N GLY A 10 -7.97 -2.64 -12.16
CA GLY A 10 -9.02 -3.44 -11.55
C GLY A 10 -8.47 -4.69 -10.87
N GLY A 11 -9.24 -5.23 -9.92
CA GLY A 11 -8.84 -6.38 -9.11
C GLY A 11 -9.34 -6.29 -7.67
N LEU A 12 -8.94 -7.24 -6.86
CA LEU A 12 -9.28 -7.28 -5.44
C LEU A 12 -8.40 -6.28 -4.67
N GLU A 13 -9.07 -5.49 -3.82
CA GLU A 13 -8.40 -4.66 -2.83
C GLU A 13 -7.64 -5.54 -1.83
N VAL A 14 -6.40 -5.17 -1.54
CA VAL A 14 -5.58 -5.86 -0.54
C VAL A 14 -5.40 -4.97 0.67
N VAL A 15 -5.49 -5.56 1.87
CA VAL A 15 -5.33 -4.85 3.13
C VAL A 15 -4.08 -5.36 3.83
N PHE A 16 -3.17 -4.44 4.16
CA PHE A 16 -1.96 -4.77 4.90
C PHE A 16 -2.02 -4.19 6.31
N ARG A 17 -1.53 -4.99 7.27
CA ARG A 17 -1.19 -4.48 8.60
C ARG A 17 0.17 -3.79 8.54
N LEU A 18 0.20 -2.53 8.95
CA LEU A 18 1.38 -1.67 8.95
C LEU A 18 1.78 -1.30 10.38
N ASP A 19 3.08 -1.04 10.56
CA ASP A 19 3.55 -0.27 11.71
C ASP A 19 3.19 1.22 11.56
N ALA A 20 3.40 2.00 12.62
CA ALA A 20 3.03 3.42 12.62
C ALA A 20 3.86 4.24 11.60
N PRO A 21 5.19 4.12 11.52
CA PRO A 21 5.99 4.83 10.51
C PRO A 21 5.54 4.54 9.08
N GLN A 22 5.31 3.27 8.73
CA GLN A 22 4.86 2.87 7.39
C GLN A 22 3.50 3.46 7.05
N TYR A 23 2.56 3.43 8.00
CA TYR A 23 1.23 3.99 7.79
C TYR A 23 1.27 5.51 7.59
N HIS A 24 2.06 6.22 8.41
CA HIS A 24 2.18 7.68 8.33
C HIS A 24 2.96 8.18 7.10
N ALA A 25 3.74 7.32 6.45
CA ALA A 25 4.42 7.63 5.20
C ALA A 25 3.47 7.58 3.98
N LEU A 26 2.25 7.04 4.12
CA LEU A 26 1.27 6.96 3.04
C LEU A 26 0.39 8.20 3.00
N SER A 27 0.06 8.65 1.78
CA SER A 27 -1.04 9.58 1.55
C SER A 27 -2.19 8.87 0.83
N VAL A 28 -3.41 9.04 1.34
CA VAL A 28 -4.59 8.42 0.73
C VAL A 28 -4.86 9.05 -0.63
N GLY A 29 -4.96 8.22 -1.66
CA GLY A 29 -5.23 8.65 -3.04
C GLY A 29 -4.00 8.69 -3.93
N ASP A 30 -2.79 8.60 -3.36
CA ASP A 30 -1.56 8.48 -4.14
C ASP A 30 -1.60 7.19 -4.96
N ARG A 31 -1.14 7.31 -6.21
CA ARG A 31 -0.92 6.19 -7.12
C ARG A 31 0.56 5.88 -7.16
N GLY A 32 0.90 4.63 -7.39
CA GLY A 32 2.28 4.19 -7.33
C GLY A 32 2.44 2.69 -7.22
N MET A 33 3.68 2.27 -6.97
CA MET A 33 4.07 0.87 -6.93
C MET A 33 4.02 0.31 -5.51
N LEU A 34 3.11 -0.64 -5.29
CA LEU A 34 3.03 -1.43 -4.07
C LEU A 34 3.97 -2.64 -4.15
N SER A 35 4.92 -2.74 -3.23
CA SER A 35 5.81 -3.89 -3.07
C SER A 35 5.44 -4.69 -1.82
N TYR A 36 5.27 -6.01 -1.98
CA TYR A 36 4.91 -6.93 -0.90
C TYR A 36 5.55 -8.31 -1.10
N LYS A 37 5.77 -9.05 -0.02
CA LYS A 37 6.32 -10.42 -0.04
C LYS A 37 5.33 -11.38 0.62
N GLY A 38 4.68 -12.21 -0.20
CA GLY A 38 3.56 -13.03 0.27
C GLY A 38 2.40 -12.15 0.74
N THR A 39 2.10 -12.15 2.03
CA THR A 39 1.07 -11.29 2.64
C THR A 39 1.66 -10.11 3.43
N ALA A 40 2.98 -9.93 3.42
CA ALA A 40 3.66 -8.88 4.18
C ALA A 40 3.92 -7.65 3.30
N PHE A 41 3.52 -6.47 3.80
CA PHE A 41 3.87 -5.19 3.19
C PHE A 41 5.38 -4.96 3.26
N VAL A 42 5.97 -4.46 2.17
CA VAL A 42 7.39 -4.07 2.12
C VAL A 42 7.51 -2.56 1.94
N ALA A 43 6.88 -2.00 0.90
CA ALA A 43 6.93 -0.56 0.62
C ALA A 43 5.81 -0.14 -0.34
N PHE A 44 5.49 1.15 -0.31
CA PHE A 44 4.73 1.83 -1.35
C PHE A 44 5.57 3.00 -1.86
N THR A 45 5.78 3.08 -3.16
CA THR A 45 6.51 4.18 -3.81
C THR A 45 5.51 4.97 -4.65
N PRO A 46 5.18 6.22 -4.27
CA PRO A 46 4.28 7.05 -5.07
C PRO A 46 4.91 7.40 -6.42
N ASP A 47 4.07 7.58 -7.42
CA ASP A 47 4.49 8.11 -8.71
C ASP A 47 5.03 9.55 -8.58
N PRO A 48 5.91 10.01 -9.50
CA PRO A 48 6.47 11.36 -9.48
C PRO A 48 5.45 12.49 -9.68
#